data_AF-A0A813KFV3-F1
#
_entry.id   AF-A0A813KFV3-F1
#
_cell.length_a   1.000
_cell.length_b   1.000
_cell.length_c   1.000
_cell.angle_alpha   90.00
_cell.angle_beta   90.00
_cell.angle_gamma   90.00
#
_symmetry.space_group_name_H-M   'P 1'
#
loop_
_entity.id
_entity.type
_entity.pdbx_description
1 polymer ?
#
loop_
_entity_poly.entity_id
_entity_poly.type
_entity_poly.pdbx_seq_one_letter_code
_entity_poly.pdbx_strand_id
1 'polypeptide(L)'
;MLASAMWQTQELLHGKNSSVAFPALLVSLASILVVYCHAVDTHGGDPTKTFLALIVVQMLPLVFLEMKILSCPDPVSMLSRFGTKVLLMHAGFLALRVCTWPLLEVGLGMCNLAGLLCVCAALHWGFCFRLTIASAYEHRDVGGLTLLALVAAVGTELLDFHNVHSMLESTIFAASSYVEILAFVPAVWMVHQTAKKSDVMEISAGASVESQSLCFFAFLVSFYVMEDVVSAFRVYGDEPLAAAGHVVHFLLLLDFACFLLAHIYNPEKIQGQLLRWLPVSGFV
;
A
#
# COMPACT_ATOMS: atom_id res chain seq x y z
N MET A 1 -17.50 0.01 20.67
CA MET A 1 -16.63 -1.09 21.18
C MET A 1 -15.44 -1.32 20.27
N LEU A 2 -15.62 -1.62 18.97
CA LEU A 2 -14.52 -1.87 18.04
C LEU A 2 -13.53 -0.70 17.95
N ALA A 3 -14.02 0.53 17.75
CA ALA A 3 -13.17 1.73 17.69
C ALA A 3 -12.32 1.96 18.97
N SER A 4 -12.86 1.59 20.14
CA SER A 4 -12.14 1.69 21.41
C SER A 4 -11.04 0.65 21.53
N ALA A 5 -11.30 -0.59 21.09
CA ALA A 5 -10.30 -1.64 21.05
C ALA A 5 -9.17 -1.30 20.05
N MET A 6 -9.52 -0.83 18.84
CA MET A 6 -8.54 -0.39 17.85
C MET A 6 -7.65 0.73 18.39
N TRP A 7 -8.26 1.70 19.08
CA TRP A 7 -7.51 2.79 19.72
C TRP A 7 -6.56 2.28 20.82
N GLN A 8 -7.01 1.33 21.66
CA GLN A 8 -6.15 0.74 22.70
C GLN A 8 -4.98 -0.04 22.11
N THR A 9 -5.21 -0.82 21.05
CA THR A 9 -4.15 -1.51 20.31
C THR A 9 -3.15 -0.51 19.74
N GLN A 10 -3.64 0.60 19.17
CA GLN A 10 -2.80 1.66 18.62
C GLN A 10 -1.99 2.39 19.70
N GLU A 11 -2.57 2.71 20.86
CA GLU A 11 -1.82 3.24 22.00
C GLU A 11 -0.75 2.27 22.51
N LEU A 12 -0.98 0.96 22.40
CA LEU A 12 -0.01 -0.06 22.78
C LEU A 12 1.14 -0.18 21.77
N LEU A 13 0.84 -0.13 20.47
CA LEU A 13 1.83 -0.27 19.39
C LEU A 13 2.66 1.00 19.19
N HIS A 14 2.04 2.17 19.17
CA HIS A 14 2.73 3.44 18.90
C HIS A 14 3.09 4.21 20.16
N GLY A 15 2.59 3.79 21.33
CA GLY A 15 2.69 4.54 22.58
C GLY A 15 1.80 5.78 22.60
N LYS A 16 1.78 6.48 23.74
CA LYS A 16 0.99 7.72 23.92
C LYS A 16 1.41 8.89 23.01
N ASN A 17 2.61 8.81 22.43
CA ASN A 17 3.19 9.85 21.59
C ASN A 17 3.03 9.58 20.09
N SER A 18 2.26 8.56 19.70
CA SER A 18 2.04 8.18 18.31
C SER A 18 3.36 8.03 17.54
N SER A 19 4.27 7.22 18.09
CA SER A 19 5.60 7.02 17.53
C SER A 19 5.56 6.12 16.30
N VAL A 20 6.37 6.44 15.29
CA VAL A 20 6.56 5.63 14.07
C VAL A 20 7.53 4.46 14.33
N ALA A 21 7.74 4.10 15.60
CA ALA A 21 8.75 3.12 15.99
C ALA A 21 8.42 1.72 15.47
N PHE A 22 7.16 1.31 15.53
CA PHE A 22 6.74 -0.02 15.10
C PHE A 22 6.84 -0.21 13.57
N PRO A 23 6.31 0.69 12.72
CA PRO A 23 6.51 0.63 11.28
C PRO A 23 7.99 0.64 10.88
N ALA A 24 8.79 1.51 11.51
CA ALA A 24 10.23 1.60 11.25
C ALA A 24 10.96 0.30 11.66
N LEU A 25 10.55 -0.33 12.76
CA LEU A 25 11.06 -1.63 13.19
C LEU A 25 10.75 -2.71 12.16
N LEU A 26 9.52 -2.78 11.64
CA LEU A 26 9.14 -3.76 10.61
C LEU A 26 9.97 -3.61 9.33
N VAL A 27 10.15 -2.38 8.83
CA VAL A 27 11.04 -2.13 7.66
C VAL A 27 12.49 -2.50 7.98
N SER A 28 12.96 -2.20 9.19
CA SER A 28 14.32 -2.56 9.62
C SER A 28 14.52 -4.08 9.65
N LEU A 29 13.54 -4.83 10.16
CA LEU A 29 13.55 -6.29 10.16
C LEU A 29 13.60 -6.85 8.73
N ALA A 30 12.73 -6.38 7.84
CA ALA A 30 12.75 -6.78 6.43
C ALA A 30 14.09 -6.45 5.76
N SER A 31 14.68 -5.29 6.06
CA SER A 31 15.99 -4.88 5.54
C SER A 31 17.12 -5.78 6.07
N ILE A 32 17.08 -6.19 7.33
CA ILE A 32 18.03 -7.14 7.91
C ILE A 32 17.93 -8.50 7.21
N LEU A 33 16.72 -8.96 6.87
CA LEU A 33 16.54 -10.20 6.11
C LEU A 33 17.20 -10.11 4.71
N VAL A 34 17.07 -8.98 4.02
CA VAL A 34 17.75 -8.73 2.73
C VAL A 34 19.27 -8.81 2.88
N VAL A 35 19.83 -8.13 3.90
CA VAL A 35 21.28 -8.13 4.16
C VAL A 35 21.77 -9.53 4.52
N TYR A 36 21.00 -10.28 5.31
CA TYR A 36 21.29 -11.66 5.67
C TYR A 36 21.32 -12.56 4.42
N CYS A 37 20.28 -12.53 3.58
CA CYS A 37 20.26 -13.25 2.31
C CYS A 37 21.46 -12.89 1.42
N HIS A 38 21.78 -11.59 1.32
CA HIS A 38 22.93 -11.14 0.55
C HIS A 38 24.27 -11.67 1.08
N ALA A 39 24.43 -11.76 2.40
CA ALA A 39 25.66 -12.26 3.01
C ALA A 39 25.84 -13.78 2.86
N VAL A 40 24.73 -14.53 2.75
CA VAL A 40 24.74 -15.99 2.61
C VAL A 40 24.75 -16.44 1.14
N ASP A 41 24.34 -15.58 0.19
CA ASP A 41 24.32 -15.86 -1.24
C ASP A 41 25.74 -15.97 -1.84
N THR A 42 26.23 -17.20 -1.97
CA THR A 42 27.58 -17.47 -2.52
C THR A 42 27.64 -17.52 -4.05
N HIS A 43 26.52 -17.76 -4.72
CA HIS A 43 26.49 -17.99 -6.17
C HIS A 43 25.98 -16.79 -6.97
N GLY A 44 25.39 -15.80 -6.29
CA GLY A 44 24.75 -14.66 -6.93
C GLY A 44 23.41 -15.06 -7.55
N GLY A 45 22.49 -14.09 -7.64
CA GLY A 45 21.20 -14.31 -8.28
C GLY A 45 20.13 -15.01 -7.44
N ASP A 46 20.27 -15.06 -6.11
CA ASP A 46 19.20 -15.58 -5.24
C ASP A 46 17.87 -14.82 -5.47
N PRO A 47 16.79 -15.47 -5.96
CA PRO A 47 15.50 -14.84 -6.19
C PRO A 47 14.85 -14.36 -4.88
N THR A 48 15.13 -15.02 -3.75
CA THR A 48 14.58 -14.66 -2.43
C THR A 48 15.13 -13.32 -1.96
N LYS A 49 16.41 -13.04 -2.19
CA LYS A 49 17.02 -11.72 -1.93
C LYS A 49 16.32 -10.61 -2.74
N THR A 50 16.09 -10.83 -4.03
CA THR A 50 15.42 -9.85 -4.90
C THR A 50 13.98 -9.61 -4.43
N PHE A 51 13.24 -10.69 -4.14
CA PHE A 51 11.89 -10.63 -3.60
C PHE A 51 11.82 -9.82 -2.29
N LEU A 52 12.68 -10.10 -1.32
CA LEU A 52 12.73 -9.37 -0.06
C LEU A 52 13.07 -7.88 -0.26
N ALA A 53 13.98 -7.57 -1.19
CA ALA A 53 14.31 -6.18 -1.52
C ALA A 53 13.08 -5.44 -2.09
N LEU A 54 12.30 -6.09 -2.95
CA LEU A 54 11.06 -5.51 -3.49
C LEU A 54 10.00 -5.30 -2.40
N ILE A 55 9.87 -6.23 -1.44
CA ILE A 55 9.02 -6.03 -0.26
C ILE A 55 9.44 -4.78 0.51
N VAL A 56 10.74 -4.60 0.79
CA VAL A 56 11.23 -3.40 1.49
C VAL A 56 10.83 -2.13 0.72
N VAL A 57 11.00 -2.12 -0.60
CA VAL A 57 10.60 -0.99 -1.45
C VAL A 57 9.09 -0.72 -1.34
N GLN A 58 8.25 -1.75 -1.31
CA GLN A 58 6.80 -1.63 -1.16
C GLN A 58 6.38 -1.13 0.23
N MET A 59 7.13 -1.46 1.29
CA MET A 59 6.88 -1.02 2.66
C MET A 59 7.21 0.47 2.89
N LEU A 60 8.20 1.02 2.18
CA LEU A 60 8.67 2.40 2.39
C LEU A 60 7.56 3.47 2.22
N PRO A 61 6.71 3.41 1.16
CA PRO A 61 5.56 4.30 1.04
C PRO A 61 4.61 4.27 2.24
N LEU A 62 4.35 3.10 2.83
CA LEU A 62 3.44 2.96 3.97
C LEU A 62 3.97 3.69 5.21
N VAL A 63 5.24 3.46 5.55
CA VAL A 63 5.89 4.16 6.68
C VAL A 63 5.89 5.67 6.46
N PHE A 64 6.22 6.11 5.24
CA PHE A 64 6.21 7.54 4.92
C PHE A 64 4.81 8.15 5.04
N LEU A 65 3.78 7.45 4.56
CA LEU A 65 2.40 7.91 4.66
C LEU A 65 2.01 8.08 6.13
N GLU A 66 2.29 7.10 6.98
CA GLU A 66 1.98 7.18 8.40
C GLU A 66 2.67 8.36 9.09
N MET A 67 3.97 8.56 8.84
CA MET A 67 4.72 9.72 9.34
C MET A 67 4.04 11.05 8.95
N LYS A 68 3.56 11.14 7.72
CA LYS A 68 2.95 12.37 7.20
C LYS A 68 1.51 12.55 7.66
N ILE A 69 0.76 11.48 7.80
CA ILE A 69 -0.61 11.49 8.33
C ILE A 69 -0.59 11.96 9.79
N LEU A 70 0.38 11.52 10.59
CA LEU A 70 0.60 12.02 11.96
C LEU A 70 0.86 13.52 12.03
N SER A 71 1.49 14.07 11.00
CA SER A 71 1.79 15.51 10.91
C SER A 71 0.64 16.32 10.30
N CYS A 72 -0.43 15.66 9.86
CA CYS A 72 -1.53 16.31 9.15
C CYS A 72 -2.67 16.66 10.12
N PRO A 73 -3.20 17.90 10.10
CA PRO A 73 -4.33 18.28 10.94
C PRO A 73 -5.64 17.59 10.52
N ASP A 74 -5.74 17.11 9.26
CA ASP A 74 -6.91 16.43 8.72
C ASP A 74 -6.52 15.16 7.92
N PRO A 75 -6.21 14.05 8.61
CA PRO A 75 -5.82 12.80 7.97
C PRO A 75 -6.96 12.16 7.16
N VAL A 76 -8.20 12.49 7.53
CA VAL A 76 -9.44 11.93 6.98
C VAL A 76 -9.65 12.42 5.55
N SER A 77 -9.50 13.74 5.33
CA SER A 77 -9.57 14.32 3.99
C SER A 77 -8.48 13.79 3.05
N MET A 78 -7.28 13.50 3.57
CA MET A 78 -6.21 12.93 2.74
C MET A 78 -6.58 11.55 2.18
N LEU A 79 -7.19 10.68 2.99
CA LEU A 79 -7.61 9.34 2.57
C LEU A 79 -8.60 9.39 1.40
N SER A 80 -9.57 10.30 1.43
CA SER A 80 -10.55 10.46 0.35
C SER A 80 -9.90 10.71 -1.02
N ARG A 81 -8.75 11.37 -1.02
CA ARG A 81 -8.02 11.75 -2.22
C ARG A 81 -7.06 10.68 -2.69
N PHE A 82 -6.21 10.16 -1.80
CA PHE A 82 -5.23 9.17 -2.20
C PHE A 82 -5.83 7.77 -2.35
N GLY A 83 -6.92 7.47 -1.64
CA GLY A 83 -7.59 6.17 -1.68
C GLY A 83 -7.99 5.78 -3.09
N THR A 84 -8.60 6.69 -3.85
CA THR A 84 -8.91 6.49 -5.28
C THR A 84 -7.67 6.12 -6.08
N LYS A 85 -6.54 6.82 -5.88
CA LYS A 85 -5.31 6.57 -6.65
C LYS A 85 -4.70 5.21 -6.33
N VAL A 86 -4.67 4.83 -5.06
CA VAL A 86 -4.18 3.52 -4.61
C VAL A 86 -5.06 2.41 -5.16
N LEU A 87 -6.40 2.54 -5.10
CA LEU A 87 -7.32 1.56 -5.66
C LEU A 87 -7.20 1.46 -7.19
N LEU A 88 -6.95 2.56 -7.89
CA LEU A 88 -6.69 2.53 -9.34
C LEU A 88 -5.40 1.79 -9.68
N MET A 89 -4.33 1.95 -8.90
CA MET A 89 -3.12 1.15 -9.05
C MET A 89 -3.41 -0.35 -8.85
N HIS A 90 -4.22 -0.68 -7.84
CA HIS A 90 -4.63 -2.07 -7.58
C HIS A 90 -5.47 -2.66 -8.71
N ALA A 91 -6.46 -1.91 -9.19
CA ALA A 91 -7.22 -2.30 -10.38
C ALA A 91 -6.31 -2.50 -11.60
N GLY A 92 -5.30 -1.65 -11.77
CA GLY A 92 -4.30 -1.74 -12.83
C GLY A 92 -3.52 -3.06 -12.80
N PHE A 93 -2.85 -3.39 -11.70
CA PHE A 93 -2.07 -4.63 -11.65
C PHE A 93 -2.95 -5.88 -11.66
N LEU A 94 -4.12 -5.85 -11.00
CA LEU A 94 -5.06 -6.97 -11.02
C LEU A 94 -5.60 -7.23 -12.43
N ALA A 95 -5.88 -6.17 -13.20
CA ALA A 95 -6.27 -6.31 -14.59
C ALA A 95 -5.17 -6.96 -15.44
N LEU A 96 -3.90 -6.57 -15.24
CA LEU A 96 -2.76 -7.22 -15.89
C LEU A 96 -2.69 -8.71 -15.54
N ARG A 97 -2.79 -9.07 -14.25
CA ARG A 97 -2.79 -10.46 -13.77
C ARG A 97 -3.96 -11.30 -14.31
N VAL A 98 -5.15 -10.71 -14.42
CA VAL A 98 -6.33 -11.37 -14.99
C VAL A 98 -6.17 -11.59 -16.50
N CYS A 99 -5.61 -10.62 -17.23
CA CYS A 99 -5.31 -10.76 -18.65
C CYS A 99 -4.30 -11.89 -18.94
N THR A 100 -3.38 -12.17 -18.01
CA THR A 100 -2.44 -13.28 -18.10
C THR A 100 -2.96 -14.60 -17.56
N TRP A 101 -4.16 -14.64 -16.98
CA TRP A 101 -4.69 -15.86 -16.35
C TRP A 101 -4.70 -17.08 -17.28
N PRO A 102 -5.06 -17.01 -18.58
CA PRO A 102 -5.00 -18.20 -19.45
C PRO A 102 -3.63 -18.89 -19.51
N LEU A 103 -2.56 -18.21 -19.05
CA LEU A 103 -1.18 -18.68 -19.01
C LEU A 103 -0.74 -19.15 -17.60
N LEU A 104 -1.44 -18.77 -16.53
CA LEU A 104 -1.06 -19.03 -15.13
C LEU A 104 -1.63 -20.34 -14.57
N GLU A 105 -1.00 -20.85 -13.50
CA GLU A 105 -1.46 -22.03 -12.76
C GLU A 105 -2.92 -21.90 -12.24
N VAL A 106 -3.62 -23.04 -12.24
CA VAL A 106 -5.03 -23.15 -11.85
C VAL A 106 -5.21 -22.75 -10.37
N GLY A 107 -5.97 -21.67 -10.12
CA GLY A 107 -6.40 -21.24 -8.79
C GLY A 107 -6.11 -19.77 -8.47
N LEU A 108 -4.91 -19.29 -8.83
CA LEU A 108 -4.49 -17.89 -8.61
C LEU A 108 -5.35 -16.89 -9.41
N GLY A 109 -5.78 -17.27 -10.60
CA GLY A 109 -6.57 -16.40 -11.47
C GLY A 109 -7.96 -16.05 -10.91
N MET A 110 -8.64 -16.98 -10.24
CA MET A 110 -9.94 -16.71 -9.61
C MET A 110 -9.80 -15.67 -8.49
N CYS A 111 -8.73 -15.74 -7.70
CA CYS A 111 -8.44 -14.77 -6.64
C CYS A 111 -8.15 -13.39 -7.24
N ASN A 112 -7.37 -13.31 -8.32
CA ASN A 112 -7.10 -12.06 -9.02
C ASN A 112 -8.38 -11.43 -9.61
N LEU A 113 -9.26 -12.25 -10.21
CA LEU A 113 -10.55 -11.77 -10.72
C LEU A 113 -11.47 -11.30 -9.58
N ALA A 114 -11.57 -12.06 -8.49
CA ALA A 114 -12.34 -11.65 -7.32
C ALA A 114 -11.81 -10.32 -6.75
N GLY A 115 -10.48 -10.19 -6.62
CA GLY A 115 -9.82 -8.94 -6.22
C GLY A 115 -10.16 -7.79 -7.16
N LEU A 116 -10.12 -8.01 -8.49
CA LEU A 116 -10.45 -7.01 -9.50
C LEU A 116 -11.92 -6.56 -9.40
N LEU A 117 -12.85 -7.49 -9.13
CA LEU A 117 -14.25 -7.15 -8.90
C LEU A 117 -14.44 -6.36 -7.61
N CYS A 118 -13.76 -6.76 -6.53
CA CYS A 118 -13.79 -6.07 -5.24
C CYS A 118 -13.21 -4.66 -5.30
N VAL A 119 -12.08 -4.44 -5.99
CA VAL A 119 -11.50 -3.09 -6.14
C VAL A 119 -12.39 -2.19 -7.01
N CYS A 120 -12.98 -2.73 -8.08
CA CYS A 120 -13.96 -2.01 -8.88
C CYS A 120 -15.19 -1.61 -8.06
N ALA A 121 -15.69 -2.53 -7.23
CA ALA A 121 -16.80 -2.26 -6.30
C ALA A 121 -16.43 -1.18 -5.27
N ALA A 122 -15.24 -1.23 -4.69
CA ALA A 122 -14.74 -0.21 -3.75
C ALA A 122 -14.61 1.17 -4.42
N LEU A 123 -14.07 1.23 -5.65
CA LEU A 123 -14.00 2.46 -6.45
C LEU A 123 -15.39 3.03 -6.75
N HIS A 124 -16.34 2.18 -7.14
CA HIS A 124 -17.67 2.62 -7.54
C HIS A 124 -18.55 3.03 -6.35
N TRP A 125 -18.66 2.19 -5.32
CA TRP A 125 -19.54 2.44 -4.17
C TRP A 125 -18.90 3.28 -3.08
N GLY A 126 -17.61 3.10 -2.82
CA GLY A 126 -16.90 3.88 -1.81
C GLY A 126 -16.56 5.27 -2.33
N PHE A 127 -15.90 5.34 -3.50
CA PHE A 127 -15.31 6.58 -4.00
C PHE A 127 -16.14 7.28 -5.08
N CYS A 128 -17.30 6.74 -5.46
CA CYS A 128 -18.14 7.27 -6.53
C CYS A 128 -17.36 7.49 -7.84
N PHE A 129 -16.30 6.71 -8.07
CA PHE A 129 -15.39 6.90 -9.18
C PHE A 129 -16.11 6.62 -10.51
N ARG A 130 -16.01 7.57 -11.44
CA ARG A 130 -16.55 7.44 -12.80
C ARG A 130 -15.42 7.56 -13.80
N LEU A 131 -15.27 6.55 -14.64
CA LEU A 131 -14.30 6.57 -15.73
C LEU A 131 -14.75 7.58 -16.79
N THR A 132 -14.13 8.76 -16.77
CA THR A 132 -14.34 9.85 -17.73
C THR A 132 -12.99 10.35 -18.21
N ILE A 133 -12.93 11.03 -19.36
CA ILE A 133 -11.68 11.62 -19.87
C ILE A 133 -11.10 12.61 -18.85
N ALA A 134 -11.95 13.41 -18.20
CA ALA A 134 -11.53 14.34 -17.16
C ALA A 134 -10.87 13.61 -15.97
N SER A 135 -11.48 12.52 -15.50
CA SER A 135 -10.91 11.67 -14.44
C SER A 135 -9.58 11.04 -14.86
N ALA A 136 -9.46 10.58 -16.11
CA ALA A 136 -8.19 10.06 -16.62
C ALA A 136 -7.06 11.12 -16.60
N TYR A 137 -7.38 12.38 -16.93
CA TYR A 137 -6.43 13.49 -16.81
C TYR A 137 -6.08 13.83 -15.34
N GLU A 138 -7.06 13.76 -14.43
CA GLU A 138 -6.87 13.99 -13.00
C GLU A 138 -5.92 12.96 -12.37
N HIS A 139 -6.00 11.71 -12.84
CA HIS A 139 -5.19 10.59 -12.37
C HIS A 139 -3.99 10.27 -13.30
N ARG A 140 -3.47 11.27 -14.02
CA ARG A 140 -2.30 11.10 -14.91
C ARG A 140 -1.05 10.56 -14.23
N ASP A 141 -0.91 10.77 -12.93
CA ASP A 141 0.20 10.24 -12.13
C ASP A 141 0.12 8.71 -11.96
N VAL A 142 -1.09 8.16 -11.78
CA VAL A 142 -1.34 6.71 -11.78
C VAL A 142 -0.92 6.14 -13.13
N GLY A 143 -1.40 6.73 -14.24
CA GLY A 143 -1.03 6.29 -15.59
C GLY A 143 0.48 6.38 -15.87
N GLY A 144 1.14 7.44 -15.39
CA GLY A 144 2.59 7.62 -15.52
C GLY A 144 3.39 6.56 -14.74
N LEU A 145 2.97 6.22 -13.52
CA LEU A 145 3.59 5.16 -12.73
C LEU A 145 3.36 3.77 -13.33
N THR A 146 2.16 3.51 -13.87
CA THR A 146 1.89 2.27 -14.61
C THR A 146 2.77 2.15 -15.85
N LEU A 147 2.93 3.23 -16.62
CA LEU A 147 3.83 3.24 -17.78
C LEU A 147 5.29 3.02 -17.36
N LEU A 148 5.73 3.65 -16.26
CA LEU A 148 7.07 3.44 -15.72
C LEU A 148 7.30 1.97 -15.34
N ALA A 149 6.34 1.33 -14.66
CA ALA A 149 6.40 -0.09 -14.33
C ALA A 149 6.48 -0.97 -15.58
N LEU A 150 5.70 -0.68 -16.62
CA LEU A 150 5.75 -1.41 -17.90
C LEU A 150 7.12 -1.28 -18.58
N VAL A 151 7.67 -0.06 -18.65
CA VAL A 151 8.99 0.19 -19.24
C VAL A 151 10.08 -0.53 -18.44
N ALA A 152 10.01 -0.49 -17.11
CA ALA A 152 10.94 -1.20 -16.25
C ALA A 152 10.87 -2.72 -16.48
N ALA A 153 9.66 -3.29 -16.58
CA ALA A 153 9.47 -4.72 -16.83
C ALA A 153 10.04 -5.14 -18.19
N VAL A 154 9.74 -4.38 -19.26
CA VAL A 154 10.33 -4.62 -20.59
C VAL A 154 11.86 -4.53 -20.52
N GLY A 155 12.40 -3.53 -19.81
CA GLY A 155 13.84 -3.39 -19.62
C GLY A 155 14.48 -4.58 -18.91
N THR A 156 13.86 -5.07 -17.83
CA THR A 156 14.32 -6.25 -17.08
C THR A 156 14.33 -7.49 -17.96
N GLU A 157 13.23 -7.77 -18.68
CA GLU A 157 13.12 -8.95 -19.55
C GLU A 157 14.05 -8.88 -20.76
N LEU A 158 14.26 -7.68 -21.32
CA LEU A 158 15.27 -7.48 -22.35
C LEU A 158 16.68 -7.70 -21.82
N LEU A 159 16.98 -7.41 -20.55
CA LEU A 159 18.33 -7.72 -20.03
C LEU A 159 18.51 -9.22 -19.74
N ASP A 160 17.42 -9.95 -19.50
CA ASP A 160 17.41 -11.37 -19.17
C ASP A 160 17.24 -12.29 -20.41
N PHE A 161 17.90 -11.96 -21.51
CA PHE A 161 17.75 -12.49 -22.90
C PHE A 161 17.79 -14.04 -23.14
N HIS A 162 17.67 -14.89 -22.13
CA HIS A 162 17.80 -16.34 -22.30
C HIS A 162 16.54 -17.07 -22.81
N ASN A 163 15.33 -16.49 -22.75
CA ASN A 163 14.09 -17.19 -23.18
C ASN A 163 13.07 -16.31 -23.92
N VAL A 164 13.12 -16.33 -25.27
CA VAL A 164 12.22 -15.52 -26.13
C VAL A 164 10.76 -16.00 -26.11
N HIS A 165 10.52 -17.30 -25.87
CA HIS A 165 9.18 -17.89 -25.98
C HIS A 165 8.19 -17.46 -24.88
N SER A 166 8.67 -17.00 -23.72
CA SER A 166 7.84 -16.51 -22.62
C SER A 166 7.91 -14.99 -22.41
N MET A 167 8.57 -14.25 -23.32
CA MET A 167 8.91 -12.83 -23.07
C MET A 167 7.69 -11.97 -22.78
N LEU A 168 6.59 -12.15 -23.52
CA LEU A 168 5.35 -11.39 -23.29
C LEU A 168 4.74 -11.70 -21.93
N GLU A 169 4.68 -12.97 -21.56
CA GLU A 169 4.10 -13.42 -20.29
C GLU A 169 4.93 -12.92 -19.11
N SER A 170 6.25 -13.15 -19.14
CA SER A 170 7.18 -12.65 -18.13
C SER A 170 7.13 -11.12 -18.02
N THR A 171 7.05 -10.41 -19.15
CA THR A 171 6.93 -8.94 -19.15
C THR A 171 5.64 -8.49 -18.47
N ILE A 172 4.49 -9.09 -18.78
CA ILE A 172 3.22 -8.68 -18.15
C ILE A 172 3.23 -9.04 -16.66
N PHE A 173 3.76 -10.19 -16.28
CA PHE A 173 3.90 -10.59 -14.89
C PHE A 173 4.79 -9.61 -14.12
N ALA A 174 6.00 -9.34 -14.60
CA ALA A 174 6.92 -8.36 -14.02
C ALA A 174 6.31 -6.96 -13.95
N ALA A 175 5.61 -6.53 -15.01
CA ALA A 175 4.91 -5.25 -15.01
C ALA A 175 3.83 -5.20 -13.93
N SER A 176 3.06 -6.26 -13.76
CA SER A 176 2.03 -6.32 -12.72
C SER A 176 2.65 -6.21 -11.32
N SER A 177 3.75 -6.91 -11.05
CA SER A 177 4.49 -6.82 -9.77
C SER A 177 5.07 -5.42 -9.55
N TYR A 178 5.62 -4.78 -10.58
CA TYR A 178 6.14 -3.41 -10.46
C TYR A 178 5.02 -2.37 -10.24
N VAL A 179 3.86 -2.53 -10.87
CA VAL A 179 2.68 -1.68 -10.60
C VAL A 179 2.22 -1.86 -9.14
N GLU A 180 2.20 -3.08 -8.64
CA GLU A 180 1.86 -3.38 -7.25
C GLU A 180 2.83 -2.74 -6.25
N ILE A 181 4.13 -2.87 -6.46
CA ILE A 181 5.16 -2.23 -5.61
C ILE A 181 4.98 -0.71 -5.58
N LEU A 182 4.58 -0.12 -6.71
CA LEU A 182 4.34 1.31 -6.82
C LEU A 182 2.95 1.74 -6.33
N ALA A 183 2.08 0.82 -5.88
CA ALA A 183 0.66 1.11 -5.65
C ALA A 183 0.39 2.23 -4.62
N PHE A 184 1.28 2.41 -3.65
CA PHE A 184 1.18 3.47 -2.63
C PHE A 184 1.97 4.75 -2.95
N VAL A 185 2.79 4.74 -4.00
CA VAL A 185 3.58 5.93 -4.42
C VAL A 185 2.70 7.13 -4.80
N PRO A 186 1.55 6.99 -5.49
CA PRO A 186 0.66 8.13 -5.75
C PRO A 186 0.20 8.83 -4.47
N ALA A 187 -0.04 8.07 -3.40
CA ALA A 187 -0.46 8.61 -2.12
C ALA A 187 0.67 9.43 -1.47
N VAL A 188 1.89 8.89 -1.44
CA VAL A 188 3.09 9.59 -0.95
C VAL A 188 3.27 10.93 -1.67
N TRP A 189 3.20 10.90 -3.00
CA TRP A 189 3.35 12.07 -3.85
C TRP A 189 2.27 13.12 -3.57
N MET A 190 1.02 12.70 -3.44
CA MET A 190 -0.10 13.59 -3.11
C MET A 190 0.08 14.27 -1.75
N VAL A 191 0.38 13.50 -0.71
CA VAL A 191 0.55 14.02 0.65
C VAL A 191 1.71 15.02 0.70
N HIS A 192 2.79 14.74 -0.03
CA HIS A 192 3.92 15.67 -0.17
C HIS A 192 3.53 16.98 -0.86
N GLN A 193 2.65 16.95 -1.87
CA GLN A 193 2.19 18.16 -2.55
C GLN A 193 1.23 19.00 -1.70
N THR A 194 0.31 18.35 -0.97
CA THR A 194 -0.64 19.05 -0.12
C THR A 194 0.07 19.82 0.99
N ALA A 195 1.15 19.28 1.55
CA ALA A 195 1.96 19.97 2.55
C ALA A 195 2.59 21.29 2.06
N LYS A 196 2.74 21.48 0.74
CA LYS A 196 3.28 22.73 0.15
C LYS A 196 2.19 23.77 -0.13
N LYS A 197 0.96 23.33 -0.36
CA LYS A 197 -0.19 24.17 -0.70
C LYS A 197 -1.01 24.36 0.57
N SER A 198 -0.57 25.28 1.43
CA SER A 198 -1.20 25.58 2.73
C SER A 198 -2.57 26.27 2.62
N ASP A 199 -3.24 26.18 1.46
CA ASP A 199 -4.53 26.82 1.23
C ASP A 199 -5.67 26.00 1.83
N VAL A 200 -6.57 26.75 2.47
CA VAL A 200 -7.78 26.27 3.17
C VAL A 200 -8.61 25.42 2.22
N MET A 201 -8.47 24.11 2.36
CA MET A 201 -9.32 23.15 1.68
C MET A 201 -10.65 23.10 2.41
N GLU A 202 -11.72 23.55 1.75
CA GLU A 202 -13.07 23.28 2.21
C GLU A 202 -13.36 21.77 2.11
N ILE A 203 -13.75 21.22 3.26
CA ILE A 203 -14.02 19.81 3.47
C ILE A 203 -15.46 19.52 2.99
N SER A 204 -15.63 18.54 2.10
CA SER A 204 -16.96 17.96 1.84
C SER A 204 -17.33 17.07 3.03
N ALA A 205 -18.36 17.47 3.78
CA ALA A 205 -18.60 17.00 5.15
C ALA A 205 -18.95 15.49 5.29
N GLY A 206 -18.13 14.80 6.09
CA GLY A 206 -18.51 13.79 7.09
C GLY A 206 -18.92 12.41 6.59
N ALA A 207 -20.14 12.28 6.05
CA ALA A 207 -20.78 10.97 5.86
C ALA A 207 -20.11 10.12 4.75
N SER A 208 -19.45 10.77 3.78
CA SER A 208 -18.75 10.07 2.70
C SER A 208 -17.45 9.44 3.15
N VAL A 209 -16.74 10.01 4.13
CA VAL A 209 -15.35 9.60 4.41
C VAL A 209 -15.28 8.33 5.24
N GLU A 210 -16.18 8.15 6.21
CA GLU A 210 -16.26 6.90 6.96
C GLU A 210 -16.53 5.72 6.02
N SER A 211 -17.51 5.87 5.12
CA SER A 211 -17.85 4.85 4.12
C SER A 211 -16.68 4.59 3.16
N GLN A 212 -16.02 5.63 2.64
CA GLN A 212 -14.83 5.52 1.81
C GLN A 212 -13.71 4.74 2.50
N SER A 213 -13.44 5.06 3.77
CA SER A 213 -12.40 4.40 4.55
C SER A 213 -12.71 2.94 4.80
N LEU A 214 -13.98 2.63 5.13
CA LEU A 214 -14.43 1.26 5.33
C LEU A 214 -14.29 0.45 4.05
N CYS A 215 -14.76 0.97 2.90
CA CYS A 215 -14.63 0.30 1.61
C CYS A 215 -13.15 0.11 1.22
N PHE A 216 -12.32 1.14 1.43
CA PHE A 216 -10.89 1.10 1.13
C PHE A 216 -10.18 0.02 1.94
N PHE A 217 -10.30 0.04 3.27
CA PHE A 217 -9.60 -0.90 4.13
C PHE A 217 -10.20 -2.30 4.11
N ALA A 218 -11.51 -2.44 3.90
CA ALA A 218 -12.12 -3.75 3.70
C ALA A 218 -11.55 -4.45 2.46
N PHE A 219 -11.41 -3.72 1.35
CA PHE A 219 -10.72 -4.24 0.16
C PHE A 219 -9.25 -4.54 0.48
N LEU A 220 -8.51 -3.54 0.99
CA LEU A 220 -7.06 -3.62 1.15
C LEU A 220 -6.65 -4.76 2.08
N VAL A 221 -7.24 -4.84 3.28
CA VAL A 221 -6.90 -5.90 4.25
C VAL A 221 -7.29 -7.27 3.71
N SER A 222 -8.47 -7.42 3.12
CA SER A 222 -8.89 -8.73 2.56
C SER A 222 -8.00 -9.16 1.40
N PHE A 223 -7.60 -8.21 0.55
CA PHE A 223 -6.68 -8.46 -0.56
C PHE A 223 -5.32 -8.93 -0.04
N TYR A 224 -4.72 -8.23 0.93
CA TYR A 224 -3.41 -8.60 1.46
C TYR A 224 -3.42 -9.80 2.42
N VAL A 225 -4.57 -10.17 3.01
CA VAL A 225 -4.70 -11.50 3.64
C VAL A 225 -4.52 -12.59 2.58
N MET A 226 -5.14 -12.44 1.42
CA MET A 226 -4.99 -13.38 0.32
C MET A 226 -3.57 -13.33 -0.26
N GLU A 227 -3.06 -12.13 -0.57
CA GLU A 227 -1.78 -11.98 -1.26
C GLU A 227 -0.58 -12.33 -0.36
N ASP A 228 -0.54 -11.89 0.90
CA ASP A 228 0.62 -12.09 1.76
C ASP A 228 0.47 -13.29 2.68
N VAL A 229 -0.66 -13.41 3.40
CA VAL A 229 -0.78 -14.46 4.43
C VAL A 229 -0.90 -15.82 3.76
N VAL A 230 -1.75 -15.97 2.74
CA VAL A 230 -1.86 -17.25 2.01
C VAL A 230 -0.57 -17.57 1.26
N SER A 231 0.08 -16.58 0.62
CA SER A 231 1.38 -16.82 -0.04
C SER A 231 2.47 -17.21 0.95
N ALA A 232 2.53 -16.58 2.13
CA ALA A 232 3.44 -16.98 3.19
C ALA A 232 3.24 -18.45 3.58
N PHE A 233 1.99 -18.89 3.78
CA PHE A 233 1.70 -20.30 4.08
C PHE A 233 2.11 -21.25 2.95
N ARG A 234 1.95 -20.83 1.68
CA ARG A 234 2.33 -21.64 0.52
C ARG A 234 3.84 -21.81 0.39
N VAL A 235 4.61 -20.75 0.65
CA VAL A 235 6.07 -20.76 0.46
C VAL A 235 6.86 -21.12 1.73
N TYR A 236 6.22 -21.17 2.90
CA TYR A 236 6.88 -21.39 4.20
C TYR A 236 7.76 -22.65 4.25
N GLY A 237 7.38 -23.72 3.56
CA GLY A 237 8.12 -24.98 3.55
C GLY A 237 9.43 -24.92 2.76
N ASP A 238 9.46 -24.14 1.68
CA ASP A 238 10.56 -24.09 0.72
C ASP A 238 11.44 -22.85 0.94
N GLU A 239 10.81 -21.69 1.14
CA GLU A 239 11.44 -20.37 1.24
C GLU A 239 10.97 -19.64 2.51
N PRO A 240 11.41 -20.06 3.70
CA PRO A 240 10.93 -19.52 4.98
C PRO A 240 11.22 -18.02 5.14
N LEU A 241 12.30 -17.52 4.53
CA LEU A 241 12.64 -16.10 4.55
C LEU A 241 11.67 -15.28 3.68
N ALA A 242 11.26 -15.80 2.52
CA ALA A 242 10.22 -15.17 1.70
C ALA A 242 8.88 -15.14 2.43
N ALA A 243 8.50 -16.24 3.11
CA ALA A 243 7.32 -16.29 3.95
C ALA A 243 7.35 -15.25 5.08
N ALA A 244 8.51 -15.09 5.75
CA ALA A 244 8.70 -14.06 6.76
C ALA A 244 8.55 -12.64 6.18
N GLY A 245 9.09 -12.40 4.97
CA GLY A 245 8.91 -11.16 4.23
C GLY A 245 7.44 -10.80 4.03
N HIS A 246 6.63 -11.74 3.52
CA HIS A 246 5.18 -11.57 3.36
C HIS A 246 4.48 -11.24 4.68
N VAL A 247 4.77 -11.97 5.76
CA VAL A 247 4.16 -11.71 7.08
C VAL A 247 4.50 -10.30 7.58
N VAL A 248 5.77 -9.88 7.45
CA VAL A 248 6.21 -8.55 7.87
C VAL A 248 5.54 -7.46 7.04
N HIS A 249 5.40 -7.66 5.72
CA HIS A 249 4.67 -6.74 4.85
C HIS A 249 3.20 -6.61 5.26
N PHE A 250 2.51 -7.73 5.47
CA PHE A 250 1.12 -7.74 5.90
C PHE A 250 0.92 -7.06 7.26
N LEU A 251 1.80 -7.32 8.23
CA LEU A 251 1.73 -6.70 9.55
C LEU A 251 1.87 -5.18 9.48
N LEU A 252 2.75 -4.66 8.62
CA LEU A 252 2.89 -3.21 8.40
C LEU A 252 1.62 -2.62 7.79
N LEU A 253 1.03 -3.29 6.81
CA LEU A 253 -0.20 -2.83 6.17
C LEU A 253 -1.40 -2.87 7.13
N LEU A 254 -1.48 -3.91 7.96
CA LEU A 254 -2.52 -4.03 8.98
C LEU A 254 -2.39 -2.95 10.04
N ASP A 255 -1.15 -2.63 10.45
CA ASP A 255 -0.86 -1.54 11.36
C ASP A 255 -1.31 -0.20 10.77
N PHE A 256 -0.89 0.10 9.53
CA PHE A 256 -1.32 1.29 8.79
C PHE A 256 -2.85 1.41 8.69
N ALA A 257 -3.55 0.29 8.42
CA ALA A 257 -5.00 0.26 8.36
C ALA A 257 -5.65 0.53 9.73
N CYS A 258 -5.18 -0.13 10.79
CA CYS A 258 -5.65 0.08 12.15
C CYS A 258 -5.41 1.51 12.61
N PHE A 259 -4.24 2.05 12.31
CA PHE A 259 -3.83 3.42 12.59
C PHE A 259 -4.80 4.42 11.97
N LEU A 260 -5.00 4.36 10.65
CA LEU A 260 -5.89 5.29 9.96
C LEU A 260 -7.35 5.16 10.38
N LEU A 261 -7.86 3.94 10.53
CA LEU A 261 -9.24 3.72 10.99
C LEU A 261 -9.44 4.26 12.41
N ALA A 262 -8.48 4.03 13.32
CA ALA A 262 -8.56 4.58 14.67
C ALA A 262 -8.63 6.11 14.67
N HIS A 263 -7.93 6.75 13.73
CA HIS A 263 -7.94 8.21 13.57
C HIS A 263 -9.28 8.73 13.02
N ILE A 264 -9.86 8.02 12.06
CA ILE A 264 -11.14 8.38 11.43
C ILE A 264 -12.30 8.25 12.44
N TYR A 265 -12.32 7.18 13.24
CA TYR A 265 -13.41 6.92 14.18
C TYR A 265 -13.26 7.64 15.54
N ASN A 266 -12.11 8.25 15.85
CA ASN A 266 -11.89 8.98 17.11
C ASN A 266 -11.19 10.33 16.91
N PRO A 267 -11.74 11.26 16.11
CA PRO A 267 -11.08 12.53 15.79
C PRO A 267 -10.80 13.41 17.02
N GLU A 268 -11.68 13.36 18.02
CA GLU A 268 -11.55 14.16 19.26
C GLU A 268 -10.29 13.83 20.05
N LYS A 269 -9.88 12.55 20.07
CA LYS A 269 -8.69 12.12 20.80
C LYS A 269 -7.41 12.66 20.18
N ILE A 270 -7.40 12.84 18.86
CA ILE A 270 -6.27 13.41 18.12
C ILE A 270 -6.16 14.90 18.43
N GLN A 271 -7.27 15.64 18.38
CA GLN A 271 -7.26 17.06 18.70
C GLN A 271 -6.71 17.32 20.10
N GLY A 272 -7.10 16.49 21.08
CA GLY A 272 -6.59 16.57 22.45
C GLY A 272 -5.08 16.30 22.57
N GLN A 273 -4.52 15.39 21.77
CA GLN A 273 -3.08 15.13 21.74
C GLN A 273 -2.30 16.23 21.01
N LEU A 274 -2.81 16.71 19.87
CA LEU A 274 -2.17 17.77 19.09
C LEU A 274 -2.09 19.09 19.87
N LEU A 275 -3.14 19.43 20.61
CA LEU A 275 -3.16 20.58 21.52
C LEU A 275 -2.14 20.46 22.67
N ARG A 276 -1.73 19.25 23.06
CA ARG A 276 -0.67 19.06 24.06
C ARG A 276 0.74 19.29 23.49
N TRP A 277 0.93 19.09 22.19
CA TRP A 277 2.22 19.28 21.52
C TRP A 277 2.49 20.72 21.10
N LEU A 278 1.44 21.52 20.90
CA LEU A 278 1.60 22.94 20.66
C LEU A 278 2.05 23.60 21.98
N PRO A 279 3.24 24.23 22.03
CA PRO A 279 3.63 25.01 23.19
C PRO A 279 2.54 26.06 23.41
N VAL A 280 2.06 26.18 24.65
CA VAL A 280 1.20 27.29 25.08
C VAL A 280 2.08 28.55 25.13
N SER A 281 2.63 28.94 23.98
CA SER A 281 3.40 30.17 23.85
C SER A 281 2.40 31.32 23.75
N GLY A 282 1.98 31.79 24.92
CA GLY A 282 1.72 33.20 25.23
C GLY A 282 0.90 34.00 24.24
N PHE A 283 -0.36 33.64 24.01
CA PHE A 283 -1.37 34.65 23.70
C PHE A 283 -1.75 35.36 25.01
N VAL A 284 -0.94 36.34 25.40
CA VAL A 284 -1.30 37.44 26.32
C VAL A 284 -1.13 38.73 25.55
#